data_AF-A0A7W0N9Q9-F1
#
_entry.id   AF-A0A7W0N9Q9-F1
#
_cell.length_a   1.000
_cell.length_b   1.000
_cell.length_c   1.000
_cell.angle_alpha   90.00
_cell.angle_beta   90.00
_cell.angle_gamma   90.00
#
_symmetry.space_group_name_H-M   'P 1'
#
loop_
_entity.id
_entity.type
_entity.pdbx_description
1 polymer ?
#
loop_
_entity_poly.entity_id
_entity_poly.type
_entity_poly.pdbx_seq_one_letter_code
_entity_poly.pdbx_strand_id
1 'polypeptide(L)'
;RAVVGRLIVLTALCHRAYLELAPASQREAMDSEGERFDLITWLNETGALAVATTNEREFLLAPLGLPNRATADHQSWSIEAAAVLAWANQLLATAPDYDAPVTAAPVLAQLPSVGESTEVLLSRFELRAEEAIAAERERAELWQWRSELARGQISTPMNRGEPPQVAMDVAAEGIAAGLLQTQNEGDFAVFGLAYFELSLVEVETLGDIAAERLRALNWLCGFGADWDTTPLEI
;
A
#
# COMPACT_ATOMS: atom_id res chain seq x y z
N ARG A 1 10.90 -14.52 -7.51
CA ARG A 1 10.80 -13.89 -8.86
C ARG A 1 9.52 -13.11 -9.04
N ALA A 2 8.33 -13.71 -8.91
CA ALA A 2 7.06 -12.97 -9.02
C ALA A 2 6.98 -11.77 -8.06
N VAL A 3 7.37 -11.95 -6.79
CA VAL A 3 7.42 -10.88 -5.77
C VAL A 3 8.31 -9.70 -6.18
N VAL A 4 9.52 -9.99 -6.70
CA VAL A 4 10.43 -8.94 -7.22
C VAL A 4 9.79 -8.19 -8.37
N GLY A 5 9.23 -8.90 -9.36
CA GLY A 5 8.55 -8.27 -10.49
C GLY A 5 7.40 -7.38 -10.04
N ARG A 6 6.60 -7.84 -9.07
CA ARG A 6 5.50 -7.06 -8.50
C ARG A 6 6.00 -5.81 -7.79
N LEU A 7 7.07 -5.90 -7.01
CA LEU A 7 7.66 -4.75 -6.33
C LEU A 7 8.22 -3.73 -7.33
N ILE A 8 8.85 -4.18 -8.42
CA ILE A 8 9.30 -3.32 -9.53
C ILE A 8 8.10 -2.59 -10.15
N VAL A 9 7.00 -3.28 -10.43
CA VAL A 9 5.77 -2.67 -10.99
C VAL A 9 5.21 -1.61 -10.05
N LEU A 10 5.03 -1.92 -8.76
CA LEU A 10 4.51 -0.96 -7.79
C LEU A 10 5.42 0.27 -7.65
N THR A 11 6.73 0.05 -7.61
CA THR A 11 7.71 1.15 -7.60
C THR A 11 7.55 2.02 -8.83
N ALA A 12 7.41 1.42 -10.01
CA ALA A 12 7.19 2.15 -11.25
C ALA A 12 5.87 2.93 -11.26
N LEU A 13 4.78 2.38 -10.70
CA LEU A 13 3.51 3.10 -10.55
C LEU A 13 3.68 4.35 -9.68
N CYS A 14 4.41 4.25 -8.57
CA CYS A 14 4.69 5.40 -7.69
C CYS A 14 5.51 6.48 -8.42
N HIS A 15 6.59 6.09 -9.10
CA HIS A 15 7.39 7.02 -9.91
C HIS A 15 6.54 7.67 -11.00
N ARG A 16 5.73 6.87 -11.70
CA ARG A 16 4.85 7.36 -12.75
C ARG A 16 3.80 8.35 -12.23
N ALA A 17 3.17 8.03 -11.09
CA ALA A 17 2.20 8.91 -10.44
C ALA A 17 2.85 10.22 -10.01
N TYR A 18 4.08 10.19 -9.47
CA TYR A 18 4.82 11.41 -9.13
C TYR A 18 5.02 12.32 -10.35
N LEU A 19 5.40 11.75 -11.51
CA LEU A 19 5.54 12.52 -12.75
C LEU A 19 4.23 13.17 -13.21
N GLU A 20 3.08 12.50 -13.01
CA GLU A 20 1.77 13.05 -13.37
C GLU A 20 1.28 14.13 -12.41
N LEU A 21 1.56 13.97 -11.12
CA LEU A 21 1.12 14.88 -10.06
C LEU A 21 2.04 16.10 -9.88
N ALA A 22 3.26 16.05 -10.45
CA ALA A 22 4.19 17.16 -10.43
C ALA A 22 3.57 18.42 -11.08
N PRO A 23 3.77 19.62 -10.49
CA PRO A 23 3.33 20.87 -11.08
C PRO A 23 3.86 21.05 -12.53
N ALA A 24 3.06 21.69 -13.40
CA ALA A 24 3.45 21.88 -14.80
C ALA A 24 4.82 22.57 -14.97
N SER A 25 5.12 23.59 -14.15
CA SER A 25 6.41 24.27 -14.15
C SER A 25 7.58 23.36 -13.81
N GLN A 26 7.36 22.34 -12.98
CA GLN A 26 8.37 21.34 -12.64
C GLN A 26 8.52 20.30 -13.76
N ARG A 27 7.42 19.87 -14.37
CA ARG A 27 7.43 18.95 -15.52
C ARG A 27 8.08 19.52 -16.76
N GLU A 28 8.00 20.83 -16.98
CA GLU A 28 8.70 21.49 -18.09
C GLU A 28 10.20 21.68 -17.82
N ALA A 29 10.57 21.83 -16.54
CA ALA A 29 11.97 21.96 -16.13
C ALA A 29 12.70 20.60 -16.07
N MET A 30 11.95 19.52 -15.84
CA MET A 30 12.44 18.14 -15.85
C MET A 30 12.20 17.52 -17.22
N ASP A 31 13.05 16.59 -17.67
CA ASP A 31 12.74 15.76 -18.83
C ASP A 31 11.78 14.63 -18.42
N SER A 32 10.57 14.98 -17.99
CA SER A 32 9.62 14.01 -17.42
C SER A 32 9.19 12.94 -18.42
N GLU A 33 9.14 13.27 -19.72
CA GLU A 33 8.90 12.25 -20.76
C GLU A 33 10.12 11.34 -20.94
N GLY A 34 11.35 11.87 -20.87
CA GLY A 34 12.57 11.06 -20.80
C GLY A 34 12.56 10.10 -19.62
N GLU A 35 12.23 10.59 -18.42
CA GLU A 35 12.12 9.75 -17.21
C GLU A 35 11.05 8.66 -17.36
N ARG A 36 9.90 8.96 -17.99
CA ARG A 36 8.88 7.95 -18.33
C ARG A 36 9.44 6.90 -19.29
N PHE A 37 10.18 7.33 -20.32
CA PHE A 37 10.76 6.41 -21.30
C PHE A 37 11.78 5.47 -20.64
N ASP A 38 12.63 5.99 -19.76
CA ASP A 38 13.60 5.21 -18.99
C ASP A 38 12.89 4.20 -18.08
N LEU A 39 11.79 4.60 -17.43
CA LEU A 39 10.96 3.73 -16.61
C LEU A 39 10.39 2.55 -17.43
N ILE A 40 9.84 2.82 -18.62
CA ILE A 40 9.29 1.78 -19.50
C ILE A 40 10.41 0.86 -20.00
N THR A 41 11.57 1.41 -20.34
CA THR A 41 12.73 0.63 -20.77
C THR A 41 13.15 -0.34 -19.67
N TRP A 42 13.31 0.15 -18.45
CA TRP A 42 13.63 -0.66 -17.28
C TRP A 42 12.60 -1.77 -17.01
N LEU A 43 11.30 -1.46 -17.11
CA LEU A 43 10.23 -2.44 -16.94
C LEU A 43 10.26 -3.55 -18.01
N ASN A 44 10.67 -3.23 -19.24
CA ASN A 44 10.85 -4.22 -20.30
C ASN A 44 12.10 -5.10 -20.05
N GLU A 45 13.24 -4.47 -19.73
CA GLU A 45 14.50 -5.17 -19.48
C GLU A 45 14.40 -6.14 -18.29
N THR A 46 13.68 -5.74 -17.25
CA THR A 46 13.46 -6.59 -16.07
C THR A 46 12.41 -7.67 -16.29
N GLY A 47 11.61 -7.58 -17.38
CA GLY A 47 10.45 -8.43 -17.63
C GLY A 47 9.26 -8.16 -16.71
N ALA A 48 9.30 -7.09 -15.91
CA ALA A 48 8.29 -6.79 -14.90
C ALA A 48 6.92 -6.43 -15.51
N LEU A 49 6.85 -5.94 -16.75
CA LEU A 49 5.57 -5.72 -17.44
C LEU A 49 4.73 -6.99 -17.57
N ALA A 50 5.34 -8.19 -17.54
CA ALA A 50 4.61 -9.44 -17.64
C ALA A 50 3.75 -9.74 -16.40
N VAL A 51 4.06 -9.14 -15.25
CA VAL A 51 3.30 -9.29 -14.00
C VAL A 51 2.45 -8.07 -13.66
N ALA A 52 2.53 -7.02 -14.47
CA ALA A 52 1.65 -5.86 -14.36
C ALA A 52 0.25 -6.21 -14.86
N THR A 53 -0.76 -5.66 -14.20
CA THR A 53 -2.15 -5.84 -14.57
C THR A 53 -2.47 -5.08 -15.86
N THR A 54 -3.66 -5.26 -16.42
CA THR A 54 -4.05 -4.50 -17.62
C THR A 54 -4.10 -3.00 -17.32
N ASN A 55 -4.74 -2.60 -16.22
CA ASN A 55 -4.88 -1.20 -15.83
C ASN A 55 -3.53 -0.55 -15.51
N GLU A 56 -2.63 -1.28 -14.85
CA GLU A 56 -1.28 -0.79 -14.54
C GLU A 56 -0.46 -0.58 -15.80
N ARG A 57 -0.53 -1.52 -16.76
CA ARG A 57 0.15 -1.38 -18.05
C ARG A 57 -0.37 -0.18 -18.83
N GLU A 58 -1.69 0.00 -18.86
CA GLU A 58 -2.30 1.17 -19.51
C GLU A 58 -1.78 2.48 -18.89
N PHE A 59 -1.73 2.57 -17.56
CA PHE A 59 -1.22 3.75 -16.86
C PHE A 59 0.28 3.99 -17.07
N LEU A 60 1.11 2.94 -16.98
CA LEU A 60 2.56 3.02 -17.15
C LEU A 60 2.97 3.40 -18.57
N LEU A 61 2.25 2.89 -19.58
CA LEU A 61 2.59 3.08 -20.98
C LEU A 61 1.98 4.35 -21.59
N ALA A 62 0.95 4.93 -20.98
CA ALA A 62 0.33 6.15 -21.46
C ALA A 62 1.33 7.33 -21.47
N PRO A 63 1.31 8.20 -22.50
CA PRO A 63 1.97 9.51 -22.47
C PRO A 63 1.56 10.36 -21.26
N LEU A 64 2.47 11.23 -20.77
CA LEU A 64 2.17 12.19 -19.69
C LEU A 64 0.96 13.07 -20.01
N GLY A 65 0.14 13.31 -18.98
CA GLY A 65 -1.06 14.13 -19.07
C GLY A 65 -2.26 13.46 -19.72
N LEU A 66 -2.14 12.22 -20.23
CA LEU A 66 -3.30 11.45 -20.68
C LEU A 66 -4.06 10.80 -19.51
N PRO A 67 -3.42 10.11 -18.55
CA PRO A 67 -4.08 9.75 -17.31
C PRO A 67 -4.60 11.00 -16.61
N ASN A 68 -5.83 10.96 -16.14
CA ASN A 68 -6.36 12.07 -15.36
C ASN A 68 -5.72 12.09 -13.96
N ARG A 69 -5.79 13.24 -13.30
CA ARG A 69 -5.20 13.44 -11.97
C ARG A 69 -5.73 12.46 -10.92
N ALA A 70 -7.02 12.13 -10.95
CA ALA A 70 -7.61 11.18 -9.99
C ALA A 70 -7.05 9.76 -10.18
N THR A 71 -6.79 9.34 -11.42
CA THR A 71 -6.09 8.08 -11.71
C THR A 71 -4.67 8.11 -11.18
N ALA A 72 -3.93 9.20 -11.38
CA ALA A 72 -2.57 9.33 -10.83
C ALA A 72 -2.55 9.36 -9.30
N ASP A 73 -3.48 10.10 -8.67
CA ASP A 73 -3.68 10.12 -7.21
C ASP A 73 -3.96 8.69 -6.70
N HIS A 74 -4.85 7.93 -7.37
CA HIS A 74 -5.13 6.53 -7.02
C HIS A 74 -3.88 5.64 -7.15
N GLN A 75 -3.14 5.74 -8.26
CA GLN A 75 -1.92 4.95 -8.46
C GLN A 75 -0.80 5.31 -7.46
N SER A 76 -0.79 6.52 -6.92
CA SER A 76 0.18 6.92 -5.91
C SER A 76 0.08 6.10 -4.62
N TRP A 77 -1.11 5.58 -4.29
CA TRP A 77 -1.36 4.68 -3.15
C TRP A 77 -0.67 3.32 -3.26
N SER A 78 -0.20 2.93 -4.45
CA SER A 78 0.65 1.73 -4.64
C SER A 78 1.90 1.74 -3.76
N ILE A 79 2.29 2.88 -3.20
CA ILE A 79 3.42 3.00 -2.27
C ILE A 79 3.18 2.23 -0.97
N GLU A 80 1.92 2.12 -0.51
CA GLU A 80 1.56 1.36 0.70
C GLU A 80 1.82 -0.13 0.49
N ALA A 81 1.33 -0.66 -0.64
CA ALA A 81 1.58 -2.03 -1.07
C ALA A 81 3.09 -2.29 -1.28
N ALA A 82 3.79 -1.34 -1.92
CA ALA A 82 5.24 -1.45 -2.14
C ALA A 82 6.02 -1.49 -0.83
N ALA A 83 5.68 -0.65 0.15
CA ALA A 83 6.32 -0.59 1.44
C ALA A 83 6.18 -1.92 2.20
N VAL A 84 4.99 -2.51 2.21
CA VAL A 84 4.75 -3.80 2.88
C VAL A 84 5.45 -4.95 2.17
N LEU A 85 5.46 -5.00 0.84
CA LEU A 85 6.26 -5.99 0.12
C LEU A 85 7.77 -5.79 0.36
N ALA A 86 8.26 -4.56 0.44
CA ALA A 86 9.65 -4.27 0.75
C ALA A 86 10.03 -4.70 2.16
N TRP A 87 9.15 -4.47 3.14
CA TRP A 87 9.29 -5.02 4.48
C TRP A 87 9.32 -6.55 4.46
N ALA A 88 8.39 -7.19 3.77
CA ALA A 88 8.32 -8.65 3.67
C ALA A 88 9.58 -9.25 3.01
N ASN A 89 10.28 -8.51 2.16
CA ASN A 89 11.54 -8.91 1.53
C ASN A 89 12.80 -8.35 2.24
N GLN A 90 12.67 -7.93 3.50
CA GLN A 90 13.76 -7.43 4.34
C GLN A 90 14.49 -6.17 3.80
N LEU A 91 13.91 -5.46 2.83
CA LEU A 91 14.42 -4.17 2.37
C LEU A 91 14.07 -3.05 3.37
N LEU A 92 12.95 -3.20 4.08
CA LEU A 92 12.61 -2.37 5.23
C LEU A 92 12.74 -3.15 6.53
N ALA A 93 13.36 -2.53 7.53
CA ALA A 93 13.59 -3.13 8.83
C ALA A 93 12.29 -3.35 9.61
N THR A 94 11.35 -2.41 9.53
CA THR A 94 10.06 -2.40 10.23
C THR A 94 8.91 -2.32 9.23
N ALA A 95 7.77 -2.91 9.59
CA ALA A 95 6.53 -2.73 8.82
C ALA A 95 6.08 -1.26 8.96
N PRO A 96 5.42 -0.68 7.93
CA PRO A 96 4.86 0.65 8.04
C PRO A 96 3.70 0.67 9.04
N ASP A 97 3.60 1.74 9.83
CA ASP A 97 2.49 1.94 10.80
C ASP A 97 1.19 2.27 10.08
N TYR A 98 0.05 1.80 10.59
CA TYR A 98 -1.27 1.99 9.95
C TYR A 98 -1.88 3.34 10.24
N ASP A 99 -1.35 4.08 11.22
CA ASP A 99 -1.87 5.38 11.60
C ASP A 99 -1.44 6.48 10.62
N ALA A 100 -0.51 6.27 9.70
CA ALA A 100 -0.12 7.28 8.73
C ALA A 100 0.20 6.71 7.35
N PRO A 101 -0.07 7.46 6.26
CA PRO A 101 0.44 7.11 4.95
C PRO A 101 1.97 7.08 4.94
N VAL A 102 2.52 6.15 4.17
CA VAL A 102 3.95 6.05 3.92
C VAL A 102 4.44 7.33 3.24
N THR A 103 5.50 7.91 3.79
CA THR A 103 6.24 8.95 3.07
C THR A 103 7.01 8.28 1.93
N ALA A 104 6.66 8.62 0.69
CA ALA A 104 7.17 7.92 -0.49
C ALA A 104 8.70 7.99 -0.64
N ALA A 105 9.31 9.17 -0.47
CA ALA A 105 10.74 9.34 -0.79
C ALA A 105 11.69 8.43 0.02
N PRO A 106 11.56 8.30 1.37
CA PRO A 106 12.35 7.34 2.14
C PRO A 106 12.16 5.88 1.73
N VAL A 107 10.93 5.49 1.37
CA VAL A 107 10.65 4.11 0.95
C VAL A 107 11.22 3.85 -0.43
N LEU A 108 10.96 4.72 -1.41
CA LEU A 108 11.48 4.62 -2.78
C LEU A 108 13.02 4.54 -2.79
N ALA A 109 13.72 5.20 -1.86
CA ALA A 109 15.17 5.11 -1.73
C ALA A 109 15.69 3.71 -1.34
N GLN A 110 14.84 2.83 -0.81
CA GLN A 110 15.14 1.44 -0.48
C GLN A 110 14.61 0.44 -1.52
N LEU A 111 13.81 0.93 -2.48
CA LEU A 111 13.19 0.11 -3.52
C LEU A 111 14.10 -0.02 -4.75
N PRO A 112 13.80 -0.97 -5.65
CA PRO A 112 14.49 -1.10 -6.92
C PRO A 112 14.53 0.22 -7.69
N SER A 113 15.72 0.69 -8.05
CA SER A 113 15.87 1.93 -8.82
C SER A 113 15.82 1.68 -10.33
N VAL A 114 15.36 2.67 -11.10
CA VAL A 114 15.38 2.61 -12.57
C VAL A 114 16.79 2.30 -13.07
N GLY A 115 16.90 1.30 -13.95
CA GLY A 115 18.17 0.82 -14.52
C GLY A 115 18.85 -0.30 -13.73
N GLU A 116 18.31 -0.68 -12.56
CA GLU A 116 18.83 -1.80 -11.78
C GLU A 116 18.40 -3.16 -12.38
N SER A 117 19.33 -4.11 -12.51
CA SER A 117 19.02 -5.40 -13.13
C SER A 117 18.27 -6.36 -12.21
N THR A 118 17.42 -7.20 -12.79
CA THR A 118 16.65 -8.21 -12.06
C THR A 118 17.54 -9.18 -11.29
N GLU A 119 18.73 -9.52 -11.77
CA GLU A 119 19.69 -10.40 -11.08
C GLU A 119 20.22 -9.77 -9.79
N VAL A 120 20.55 -8.48 -9.83
CA VAL A 120 21.05 -7.72 -8.67
C VAL A 120 19.93 -7.52 -7.65
N LEU A 121 18.68 -7.40 -8.11
CA LEU A 121 17.51 -7.43 -7.23
C LEU A 121 17.35 -8.81 -6.60
N LEU A 122 17.23 -9.87 -7.39
CA LEU A 122 17.02 -11.23 -6.90
C LEU A 122 18.08 -11.70 -5.89
N SER A 123 19.33 -11.21 -5.97
CA SER A 123 20.40 -11.58 -5.04
C SER A 123 20.26 -10.99 -3.63
N ARG A 124 19.42 -9.95 -3.46
CA ARG A 124 19.18 -9.26 -2.17
C ARG A 124 17.82 -9.59 -1.55
N PHE A 125 16.93 -10.27 -2.28
CA PHE A 125 15.57 -10.52 -1.81
C PHE A 125 15.53 -11.81 -1.01
N GLU A 126 15.24 -11.66 0.27
CA GLU A 126 14.98 -12.75 1.19
C GLU A 126 13.65 -12.48 1.89
N LEU A 127 12.68 -13.37 1.69
CA LEU A 127 11.40 -13.24 2.38
C LEU A 127 11.60 -13.44 3.88
N ARG A 128 10.87 -12.64 4.67
CA ARG A 128 10.71 -12.89 6.10
C ARG A 128 10.03 -14.24 6.32
N ALA A 129 10.17 -14.74 7.55
CA ALA A 129 9.49 -15.95 7.98
C ALA A 129 7.97 -15.85 7.76
N GLU A 130 7.36 -16.97 7.39
CA GLU A 130 5.92 -17.05 7.09
C GLU A 130 5.07 -16.57 8.26
N GLU A 131 5.46 -16.91 9.49
CA GLU A 131 4.76 -16.50 10.70
C GLU A 131 4.74 -14.98 10.88
N ALA A 132 5.83 -14.29 10.51
CA ALA A 132 5.88 -12.84 10.58
C ALA A 132 4.97 -12.20 9.53
N ILE A 133 4.96 -12.74 8.31
CA ILE A 133 4.10 -12.27 7.22
C ILE A 133 2.62 -12.51 7.56
N ALA A 134 2.29 -13.68 8.11
CA ALA A 134 0.94 -14.02 8.54
C ALA A 134 0.44 -13.09 9.66
N ALA A 135 1.27 -12.82 10.68
CA ALA A 135 0.92 -11.88 11.74
C ALA A 135 0.69 -10.45 11.21
N GLU A 136 1.50 -9.99 10.26
CA GLU A 136 1.28 -8.67 9.63
C GLU A 136 0.02 -8.65 8.75
N ARG A 137 -0.33 -9.76 8.08
CA ARG A 137 -1.59 -9.90 7.35
C ARG A 137 -2.80 -9.78 8.28
N GLU A 138 -2.78 -10.49 9.40
CA GLU A 138 -3.86 -10.42 10.41
C GLU A 138 -3.99 -9.00 10.98
N ARG A 139 -2.87 -8.31 11.21
CA ARG A 139 -2.88 -6.90 11.58
C ARG A 139 -3.55 -6.04 10.51
N ALA A 140 -3.18 -6.20 9.24
CA ALA A 140 -3.79 -5.45 8.13
C ALA A 140 -5.30 -5.67 8.03
N GLU A 141 -5.74 -6.92 8.24
CA GLU A 141 -7.14 -7.33 8.25
C GLU A 141 -7.93 -6.66 9.37
N LEU A 142 -7.38 -6.59 10.59
CA LEU A 142 -8.00 -5.88 11.72
C LEU A 142 -8.22 -4.39 11.41
N TRP A 143 -7.24 -3.73 10.80
CA TRP A 143 -7.36 -2.32 10.40
C TRP A 143 -8.39 -2.11 9.29
N GLN A 144 -8.43 -3.02 8.30
CA GLN A 144 -9.41 -2.97 7.23
C GLN A 144 -10.83 -3.16 7.76
N TRP A 145 -11.04 -4.20 8.58
CA TRP A 145 -12.30 -4.48 9.24
C TRP A 145 -12.79 -3.28 10.08
N ARG A 146 -11.89 -2.67 10.87
CA ARG A 146 -12.25 -1.52 11.71
C ARG A 146 -12.67 -0.32 10.86
N SER A 147 -12.01 -0.11 9.73
CA SER A 147 -12.33 0.96 8.76
C SER A 147 -13.71 0.76 8.14
N GLU A 148 -14.04 -0.47 7.72
CA GLU A 148 -15.34 -0.82 7.15
C GLU A 148 -16.47 -0.67 8.18
N LEU A 149 -16.23 -1.14 9.41
CA LEU A 149 -17.17 -0.96 10.52
C LEU A 149 -17.46 0.54 10.75
N ALA A 150 -16.43 1.38 10.80
CA ALA A 150 -16.59 2.83 10.97
C ALA A 150 -17.39 3.48 9.84
N ARG A 151 -17.13 3.13 8.57
CA ARG A 151 -17.89 3.65 7.41
C ARG A 151 -19.39 3.33 7.53
N GLY A 152 -19.72 2.12 7.98
CA GLY A 152 -21.10 1.71 8.27
C GLY A 152 -21.74 2.53 9.41
N GLN A 153 -20.99 2.85 10.45
CA GLN A 153 -21.47 3.65 11.58
C GLN A 153 -21.65 5.13 11.25
N ILE A 154 -20.73 5.76 10.51
CA ILE A 154 -20.85 7.18 10.15
C ILE A 154 -22.12 7.45 9.34
N SER A 155 -22.55 6.45 8.57
CA SER A 155 -23.78 6.46 7.78
C SER A 155 -25.06 6.33 8.63
N THR A 156 -24.95 6.00 9.93
CA THR A 156 -26.09 5.82 10.85
C THR A 156 -26.01 6.80 12.05
N PRO A 157 -26.90 7.82 12.12
CA PRO A 157 -26.82 8.88 13.14
C PRO A 157 -26.87 8.43 14.61
N MET A 158 -27.43 7.24 14.90
CA MET A 158 -27.65 6.76 16.26
C MET A 158 -26.38 6.30 16.99
N ASN A 159 -25.25 6.14 16.29
CA ASN A 159 -24.03 5.55 16.85
C ASN A 159 -22.82 6.52 16.88
N ARG A 160 -23.04 7.84 16.79
CA ARG A 160 -21.94 8.80 16.87
C ARG A 160 -21.48 8.96 18.32
N GLY A 161 -20.19 8.71 18.57
CA GLY A 161 -19.51 9.12 19.80
C GLY A 161 -19.16 8.00 20.79
N GLU A 162 -19.43 6.74 20.48
CA GLU A 162 -18.97 5.58 21.29
C GLU A 162 -18.49 4.45 20.35
N PRO A 163 -17.43 3.71 20.73
CA PRO A 163 -17.00 2.54 19.97
C PRO A 163 -18.03 1.42 20.11
N PRO A 164 -18.31 0.64 19.04
CA PRO A 164 -19.05 -0.60 19.18
C PRO A 164 -18.38 -1.53 20.18
N GLN A 165 -19.17 -2.23 21.00
CA GLN A 165 -18.62 -3.26 21.90
C GLN A 165 -17.75 -4.28 21.13
N VAL A 166 -18.17 -4.65 19.91
CA VAL A 166 -17.39 -5.55 19.05
C VAL A 166 -16.02 -4.97 18.67
N ALA A 167 -15.90 -3.65 18.47
CA ALA A 167 -14.62 -3.00 18.21
C ALA A 167 -13.71 -3.07 19.44
N MET A 168 -14.28 -2.91 20.63
CA MET A 168 -13.52 -3.01 21.87
C MET A 168 -13.04 -4.43 22.15
N ASP A 169 -13.90 -5.42 21.94
CA ASP A 169 -13.56 -6.83 22.12
C ASP A 169 -12.43 -7.23 21.16
N VAL A 170 -12.54 -6.86 19.88
CA VAL A 170 -11.52 -7.13 18.86
C VAL A 170 -10.21 -6.37 19.16
N ALA A 171 -10.26 -5.12 19.62
CA ALA A 171 -9.07 -4.37 20.00
C ALA A 171 -8.33 -5.05 21.18
N ALA A 172 -9.07 -5.50 22.20
CA ALA A 172 -8.50 -6.20 23.34
C ALA A 172 -7.87 -7.55 22.93
N GLU A 173 -8.54 -8.32 22.06
CA GLU A 173 -7.99 -9.57 21.51
C GLU A 173 -6.74 -9.31 20.66
N GLY A 174 -6.76 -8.29 19.79
CA GLY A 174 -5.62 -7.89 18.96
C GLY A 174 -4.39 -7.48 19.79
N ILE A 175 -4.59 -6.79 20.91
CA ILE A 175 -3.51 -6.47 21.86
C ILE A 175 -2.98 -7.73 22.53
N ALA A 176 -3.87 -8.61 23.00
CA ALA A 176 -3.48 -9.87 23.65
C ALA A 176 -2.68 -10.78 22.70
N ALA A 177 -2.97 -10.74 21.39
CA ALA A 177 -2.25 -11.45 20.35
C ALA A 177 -0.97 -10.74 19.87
N GLY A 178 -0.69 -9.51 20.31
CA GLY A 178 0.47 -8.71 19.85
C GLY A 178 0.31 -8.14 18.43
N LEU A 179 -0.91 -8.17 17.88
CA LEU A 179 -1.24 -7.60 16.57
C LEU A 179 -1.46 -6.09 16.65
N LEU A 180 -1.94 -5.59 17.79
CA LEU A 180 -2.12 -4.16 18.07
C LEU A 180 -1.22 -3.74 19.24
N GLN A 181 -0.67 -2.54 19.18
CA GLN A 181 0.26 -2.04 20.21
C GLN A 181 -0.47 -1.37 21.39
N THR A 182 -1.52 -0.60 21.09
CA THR A 182 -2.23 0.21 22.07
C THR A 182 -3.72 0.32 21.71
N GLN A 183 -4.51 0.68 22.70
CA GLN A 183 -5.91 1.09 22.55
C GLN A 183 -6.10 2.46 23.19
N ASN A 184 -7.06 3.23 22.69
CA ASN A 184 -7.51 4.46 23.31
C ASN A 184 -9.03 4.40 23.52
N GLU A 185 -9.46 4.69 24.74
CA GLU A 185 -10.87 4.54 25.17
C GLU A 185 -11.49 3.16 24.85
N GLY A 186 -10.64 2.12 24.80
CA GLY A 186 -11.04 0.75 24.46
C GLY A 186 -11.17 0.45 22.96
N ASP A 187 -10.89 1.40 22.07
CA ASP A 187 -10.86 1.20 20.61
C ASP A 187 -9.41 1.23 20.09
N PHE A 188 -9.23 1.00 18.79
CA PHE A 188 -7.95 1.15 18.09
C PHE A 188 -7.41 2.57 18.31
N ALA A 189 -6.12 2.68 18.64
CA ALA A 189 -5.46 3.97 18.82
C ALA A 189 -4.87 4.47 17.50
N VAL A 190 -5.25 5.68 17.06
CA VAL A 190 -4.75 6.34 15.84
C VAL A 190 -4.44 7.79 16.18
N PHE A 191 -3.24 8.29 15.88
CA PHE A 191 -2.85 9.67 16.16
C PHE A 191 -3.02 10.10 17.64
N GLY A 192 -2.99 9.14 18.57
CA GLY A 192 -3.29 9.39 19.98
C GLY A 192 -4.78 9.62 20.28
N LEU A 193 -5.67 9.41 19.32
CA LEU A 193 -7.13 9.43 19.43
C LEU A 193 -7.69 8.00 19.41
N ALA A 194 -8.93 7.84 19.86
CA ALA A 194 -9.67 6.60 19.65
C ALA A 194 -10.25 6.58 18.23
N TYR A 195 -10.29 5.41 17.59
CA TYR A 195 -10.72 5.30 16.19
C TYR A 195 -12.12 5.86 15.92
N PHE A 196 -13.06 5.68 16.86
CA PHE A 196 -14.42 6.21 16.71
C PHE A 196 -14.52 7.75 16.75
N GLU A 197 -13.46 8.46 17.17
CA GLU A 197 -13.39 9.92 17.18
C GLU A 197 -12.96 10.51 15.82
N LEU A 198 -12.48 9.66 14.91
CA LEU A 198 -11.97 10.08 13.61
C LEU A 198 -13.07 10.66 12.71
N SER A 199 -12.69 11.64 11.91
CA SER A 199 -13.52 12.15 10.82
C SER A 199 -13.66 11.13 9.69
N LEU A 200 -14.68 11.31 8.82
CA LEU A 200 -14.88 10.43 7.67
C LEU A 200 -13.64 10.38 6.76
N VAL A 201 -12.97 11.51 6.56
CA VAL A 201 -11.76 11.58 5.72
C VAL A 201 -10.61 10.78 6.33
N GLU A 202 -10.43 10.83 7.64
CA GLU A 202 -9.43 10.02 8.34
C GLU A 202 -9.76 8.54 8.27
N VAL A 203 -11.02 8.16 8.47
CA VAL A 203 -11.48 6.76 8.32
C VAL A 203 -11.28 6.25 6.89
N GLU A 204 -11.58 7.07 5.88
CA GLU A 204 -11.35 6.73 4.47
C GLU A 204 -9.86 6.53 4.20
N THR A 205 -9.02 7.45 4.68
CA THR A 205 -7.55 7.39 4.55
C THR A 205 -6.97 6.12 5.18
N LEU A 206 -7.35 5.80 6.42
CA LEU A 206 -6.88 4.59 7.10
C LEU A 206 -7.36 3.32 6.41
N GLY A 207 -8.58 3.33 5.88
CA GLY A 207 -9.09 2.20 5.12
C GLY A 207 -8.37 2.02 3.77
N ASP A 208 -7.96 3.09 3.10
CA ASP A 208 -7.15 2.98 1.88
C ASP A 208 -5.75 2.43 2.19
N ILE A 209 -5.12 2.89 3.28
CA ILE A 209 -3.86 2.33 3.79
C ILE A 209 -4.00 0.84 4.08
N ALA A 210 -5.01 0.46 4.87
CA ALA A 210 -5.23 -0.93 5.26
C ALA A 210 -5.52 -1.82 4.04
N ALA A 211 -6.36 -1.36 3.11
CA ALA A 211 -6.71 -2.10 1.90
C ALA A 211 -5.49 -2.38 1.01
N GLU A 212 -4.64 -1.39 0.73
CA GLU A 212 -3.46 -1.58 -0.11
C GLU A 212 -2.44 -2.55 0.52
N ARG A 213 -2.23 -2.43 1.83
CA ARG A 213 -1.32 -3.30 2.59
C ARG A 213 -1.85 -4.72 2.68
N LEU A 214 -3.15 -4.89 2.99
CA LEU A 214 -3.81 -6.18 3.05
C LEU A 214 -3.80 -6.87 1.69
N ARG A 215 -4.08 -6.15 0.60
CA ARG A 215 -3.97 -6.70 -0.76
C ARG A 215 -2.57 -7.27 -1.03
N ALA A 216 -1.53 -6.51 -0.69
CA ALA A 216 -0.15 -6.94 -0.88
C ALA A 216 0.17 -8.23 -0.10
N LEU A 217 -0.27 -8.31 1.15
CA LEU A 217 -0.06 -9.47 2.03
C LEU A 217 -0.90 -10.67 1.59
N ASN A 218 -2.15 -10.46 1.19
CA ASN A 218 -3.02 -11.51 0.68
C ASN A 218 -2.47 -12.12 -0.60
N TRP A 219 -1.96 -11.27 -1.51
CA TRP A 219 -1.31 -11.72 -2.74
C TRP A 219 -0.05 -12.53 -2.42
N LEU A 220 0.78 -12.03 -1.48
CA LEU A 220 2.00 -12.71 -1.05
C LEU A 220 1.71 -14.08 -0.41
N CYS A 221 0.60 -14.20 0.32
CA CYS A 221 0.12 -15.46 0.92
C CYS A 221 -0.60 -16.38 -0.07
N GLY A 222 -0.82 -15.95 -1.32
CA GLY A 222 -1.43 -16.77 -2.36
C GLY A 222 -2.95 -16.85 -2.36
N PHE A 223 -3.65 -15.88 -1.74
CA PHE A 223 -5.12 -15.83 -1.72
C PHE A 223 -5.77 -15.34 -3.03
N GLY A 224 -4.97 -15.02 -4.05
CA GLY A 224 -5.44 -14.63 -5.39
C GLY A 224 -4.70 -15.38 -6.50
N ALA A 225 -5.35 -15.53 -7.66
CA ALA A 225 -4.69 -16.07 -8.85
C ALA A 225 -3.69 -15.07 -9.45
N ASP A 226 -4.00 -13.78 -9.31
CA ASP A 226 -3.17 -12.64 -9.70
C ASP A 226 -3.44 -11.43 -8.77
N TRP A 227 -2.79 -10.31 -9.05
CA TRP A 227 -2.91 -9.09 -8.25
C TRP A 227 -4.31 -8.47 -8.26
N ASP A 228 -5.01 -8.48 -9.40
CA ASP A 228 -6.34 -7.89 -9.55
C ASP A 228 -7.43 -8.72 -8.87
N THR A 229 -7.24 -10.04 -8.83
CA THR A 229 -8.18 -11.00 -8.24
C THR A 229 -7.89 -11.30 -6.76
N THR A 230 -6.85 -10.69 -6.18
CA THR A 230 -6.54 -10.87 -4.76
C THR A 230 -7.64 -10.22 -3.92
N PRO A 231 -8.37 -11.01 -3.10
CA PRO A 231 -9.46 -10.47 -2.31
C PRO A 231 -8.92 -9.70 -1.10
N LEU A 232 -9.71 -8.74 -0.61
CA LEU A 232 -9.48 -8.11 0.68
C LEU A 232 -10.16 -8.89 1.82
N GLU A 233 -11.29 -9.54 1.53
CA GLU A 233 -12.01 -10.43 2.44
C GLU A 233 -11.71 -11.89 2.10
N ILE A 234 -11.19 -12.67 3.05
CA ILE A 234 -10.86 -14.10 2.88
C ILE A 234 -11.85 -14.97 3.66
#